data_AF-A0A7S4TBD2-F1
#
_entry.id   AF-A0A7S4TBD2-F1
#
_cell.length_a   1.000
_cell.length_b   1.000
_cell.length_c   1.000
_cell.angle_alpha   90.00
_cell.angle_beta   90.00
_cell.angle_gamma   90.00
#
_symmetry.space_group_name_H-M   'P 1'
#
loop_
_entity.id
_entity.type
_entity.pdbx_description
1 polymer ?
#
loop_
_entity_poly.entity_id
_entity_poly.type
_entity_poly.pdbx_seq_one_letter_code
_entity_poly.pdbx_strand_id
1 'polypeptide(L)'
;MKHHELYCKWLSGPPRILQSVKMQTERVAKSLPAVQVEGDLIQGGLFPILVTVNSFPKWLPGIKSATLLKQLSPLRRIWLCSVKVGFFSCDVIIFVAVVNRLAVNGTIDIILKSPKPASEGQQWLGITVPARTATVRMSLNAVGMSYTPISSDRGPIEAQMELADNFPMKRVAVLLIKYGSDMFMPQLGKAQNVFRGSAIEDMLNEDTRQARQTRQELFRLNQSVEFLARQDQQQCGA
;
A
#
# COMPACT_ATOMS: atom_id res chain seq x y z
N MET A 1 24.42 -8.26 -6.31
CA MET A 1 23.09 -7.72 -6.62
C MET A 1 22.29 -8.80 -7.34
N LYS A 2 21.34 -9.45 -6.67
CA LYS A 2 20.49 -10.50 -7.29
C LYS A 2 19.23 -9.86 -7.86
N HIS A 3 18.88 -10.29 -9.06
CA HIS A 3 17.90 -9.72 -9.99
C HIS A 3 16.51 -9.51 -9.36
N HIS A 4 15.96 -8.31 -9.54
CA HIS A 4 14.51 -8.10 -9.54
C HIS A 4 14.03 -8.64 -10.89
N GLU A 5 13.37 -9.79 -10.94
CA GLU A 5 12.79 -10.28 -12.19
C GLU A 5 11.51 -9.49 -12.46
N LEU A 6 11.66 -8.43 -13.27
CA LEU A 6 10.58 -7.63 -13.83
C LEU A 6 9.98 -8.39 -15.02
N TYR A 7 8.86 -9.08 -14.80
CA TYR A 7 8.04 -9.60 -15.89
C TYR A 7 6.95 -8.60 -16.25
N CYS A 8 7.21 -7.75 -17.25
CA CYS A 8 6.18 -6.93 -17.90
C CYS A 8 5.59 -7.73 -19.07
N LYS A 9 4.43 -8.38 -18.87
CA LYS A 9 3.75 -9.11 -19.94
C LYS A 9 2.67 -8.23 -20.56
N TRP A 10 2.88 -7.84 -21.82
CA TRP A 10 1.87 -7.21 -22.64
C TRP A 10 0.95 -8.31 -23.19
N LEU A 11 -0.22 -8.50 -22.59
CA LEU A 11 -1.22 -9.44 -23.13
C LEU A 11 -2.02 -8.75 -24.24
N SER A 12 -2.19 -9.42 -25.37
CA SER A 12 -3.09 -8.98 -26.45
C SER A 12 -4.54 -9.03 -25.97
N GLY A 13 -5.13 -7.85 -25.81
CA GLY A 13 -6.46 -7.54 -25.27
C GLY A 13 -6.56 -6.01 -25.14
N PRO A 14 -7.70 -5.41 -24.67
CA PRO A 14 -7.77 -3.96 -24.48
C PRO A 14 -6.55 -3.52 -23.67
N PRO A 15 -5.90 -2.38 -24.00
CA PRO A 15 -4.55 -2.13 -23.54
C PRO A 15 -4.52 -2.05 -22.01
N ARG A 16 -3.94 -3.09 -21.42
CA ARG A 16 -3.76 -3.26 -19.98
C ARG A 16 -2.27 -3.45 -19.76
N ILE A 17 -1.72 -2.68 -18.83
CA ILE A 17 -0.34 -2.90 -18.40
C ILE A 17 -0.40 -3.71 -17.12
N LEU A 18 0.07 -4.96 -17.19
CA LEU A 18 0.16 -5.86 -16.06
C LEU A 18 1.62 -5.96 -15.61
N GLN A 19 1.83 -5.72 -14.31
CA GLN A 19 3.12 -5.90 -13.66
C GLN A 19 2.95 -6.80 -12.45
N SER A 20 3.81 -7.82 -12.35
CA SER A 20 3.93 -8.67 -11.16
C SER A 20 5.28 -8.45 -10.51
N VAL A 21 5.28 -8.33 -9.19
CA VAL A 21 6.49 -8.18 -8.36
C VAL A 21 6.43 -9.23 -7.26
N LYS A 22 7.51 -10.00 -7.10
CA LYS A 22 7.70 -10.88 -5.94
C LYS A 22 8.93 -10.41 -5.18
N MET A 23 8.81 -10.35 -3.86
CA MET A 23 9.86 -9.81 -3.04
C MET A 23 9.86 -10.43 -1.65
N GLN A 24 11.03 -10.44 -1.03
CA GLN A 24 11.21 -10.81 0.37
C GLN A 24 11.46 -9.55 1.20
N THR A 25 10.76 -9.39 2.32
CA THR A 25 10.87 -8.19 3.17
C THR A 25 12.29 -7.90 3.66
N GLU A 26 13.09 -8.95 3.93
CA GLU A 26 14.47 -8.82 4.41
C GLU A 26 15.42 -8.22 3.36
N ARG A 27 15.00 -8.17 2.09
CA ARG A 27 15.75 -7.47 1.03
C ARG A 27 15.51 -5.96 1.05
N VAL A 28 14.49 -5.49 1.76
CA VAL A 28 14.06 -4.09 1.81
C VAL A 28 14.48 -3.41 3.11
N ALA A 29 14.31 -4.10 4.24
CA ALA A 29 14.75 -3.64 5.55
C ALA A 29 15.24 -4.82 6.38
N LYS A 30 16.07 -4.54 7.39
CA LYS A 30 16.55 -5.57 8.32
C LYS A 30 15.40 -6.28 9.04
N SER A 31 14.33 -5.54 9.31
CA SER A 31 13.06 -6.04 9.85
C SER A 31 11.93 -5.21 9.25
N LEU A 32 10.89 -5.88 8.73
CA LEU A 32 9.68 -5.24 8.23
C LEU A 32 8.49 -6.11 8.65
N PRO A 33 8.11 -6.06 9.95
CA PRO A 33 6.99 -6.81 10.47
C PRO A 33 5.68 -6.36 9.80
N ALA A 34 4.66 -7.21 9.82
CA ALA A 34 3.30 -6.80 9.44
C ALA A 34 2.87 -5.56 10.24
N VAL A 35 2.96 -5.69 11.57
CA VAL A 35 2.71 -4.65 12.57
C VAL A 35 3.71 -4.89 13.69
N GLN A 36 4.27 -3.83 14.26
CA GLN A 36 5.11 -3.88 15.45
C GLN A 36 4.40 -3.13 16.57
N VAL A 37 4.26 -3.79 17.71
CA VAL A 37 3.56 -3.28 18.89
C VAL A 37 4.49 -3.32 20.09
N GLU A 38 4.48 -2.26 20.90
CA GLU A 38 5.13 -2.23 22.21
C GLU A 38 4.16 -1.66 23.23
N GLY A 39 3.71 -2.51 24.17
CA GLY A 39 2.61 -2.18 25.07
C GLY A 39 1.34 -1.79 24.28
N ASP A 40 0.84 -0.58 24.52
CA ASP A 40 -0.34 -0.03 23.86
C ASP A 40 -0.02 0.89 22.67
N LEU A 41 1.21 0.84 22.14
CA LEU A 41 1.66 1.71 21.05
C LEU A 41 2.04 0.92 19.79
N ILE A 42 1.76 1.49 18.62
CA ILE A 42 2.30 1.03 17.34
C ILE A 42 3.70 1.60 17.17
N GLN A 43 4.70 0.73 17.00
CA GLN A 43 6.11 1.10 16.85
C GLN A 43 6.64 0.95 15.41
N GLY A 44 5.83 0.41 14.51
CA GLY A 44 6.20 0.27 13.10
C GLY A 44 5.43 -0.84 12.40
N GLY A 45 5.85 -1.13 11.18
CA GLY A 45 5.39 -2.24 10.37
C GLY A 45 4.88 -1.80 8.99
N LEU A 46 4.79 -2.78 8.11
CA LEU A 46 4.28 -2.65 6.74
C LEU A 46 2.89 -1.99 6.72
N PHE A 47 1.92 -2.52 7.46
CA PHE A 47 0.55 -2.04 7.39
C PHE A 47 0.35 -0.66 8.01
N PRO A 48 0.92 -0.35 9.20
CA PRO A 48 0.90 1.00 9.76
C PRO A 48 1.35 2.10 8.78
N ILE A 49 2.46 1.86 8.07
CA ILE A 49 2.96 2.80 7.06
C ILE A 49 1.98 2.92 5.89
N LEU A 50 1.40 1.81 5.43
CA LEU A 50 0.54 1.79 4.24
C LEU A 50 -0.87 2.34 4.46
N VAL A 51 -1.42 2.25 5.68
CA VAL A 51 -2.75 2.81 5.99
C VAL A 51 -2.73 4.30 6.31
N THR A 52 -1.55 4.86 6.58
CA THR A 52 -1.32 6.28 6.85
C THR A 52 -0.92 7.02 5.57
N VAL A 53 -1.77 6.93 4.53
CA VAL A 53 -1.51 7.51 3.19
C VAL A 53 -1.25 9.02 3.23
N ASN A 54 -1.85 9.76 4.17
CA ASN A 54 -1.55 11.18 4.39
C ASN A 54 -0.07 11.45 4.76
N SER A 55 0.67 10.44 5.22
CA SER A 55 2.11 10.55 5.46
C SER A 55 2.96 10.34 4.21
N PHE A 56 2.42 9.78 3.13
CA PHE A 56 3.19 9.47 1.92
C PHE A 56 3.97 10.67 1.38
N PRO A 57 3.45 11.91 1.33
CA PRO A 57 4.22 13.06 0.87
C PRO A 57 5.52 13.32 1.67
N LYS A 58 5.61 12.82 2.91
CA LYS A 58 6.77 13.02 3.80
C LYS A 58 7.92 12.06 3.50
N TRP A 59 7.65 10.87 2.97
CA TRP A 59 8.67 9.83 2.82
C TRP A 59 8.70 9.18 1.43
N LEU A 60 7.62 9.24 0.66
CA LEU A 60 7.55 8.69 -0.68
C LEU A 60 7.76 9.81 -1.71
N PRO A 61 8.92 9.83 -2.40
CA PRO A 61 9.19 10.86 -3.39
C PRO A 61 8.09 10.91 -4.46
N GLY A 62 7.88 12.09 -5.04
CA GLY A 62 6.90 12.30 -6.10
C GLY A 62 5.49 12.54 -5.59
N ILE A 63 5.08 11.98 -4.45
CA ILE A 63 3.79 12.33 -3.83
C ILE A 63 3.90 13.74 -3.24
N LYS A 64 2.99 14.63 -3.64
CA LYS A 64 2.97 16.04 -3.21
C LYS A 64 1.93 16.31 -2.14
N SER A 65 0.80 15.62 -2.23
CA SER A 65 -0.27 15.70 -1.23
C SER A 65 -1.07 14.41 -1.23
N ALA A 66 -1.74 14.16 -0.11
CA ALA A 66 -2.67 13.07 0.07
C ALA A 66 -3.82 13.56 0.95
N THR A 67 -5.00 13.68 0.36
CA THR A 67 -6.21 14.21 1.00
C THR A 67 -7.21 13.09 1.18
N LEU A 68 -7.70 12.91 2.41
CA LEU A 68 -8.73 11.90 2.70
C LEU A 68 -10.04 12.36 2.08
N LEU A 69 -10.60 11.56 1.17
CA LEU A 69 -11.93 11.79 0.60
C LEU A 69 -13.02 11.11 1.44
N LYS A 70 -12.75 9.88 1.89
CA LYS A 70 -13.71 9.12 2.71
C LYS A 70 -13.02 8.03 3.52
N GLN A 71 -13.44 7.88 4.78
CA GLN A 71 -13.13 6.71 5.58
C GLN A 71 -14.33 5.76 5.59
N LEU A 72 -14.16 4.54 5.10
CA LEU A 72 -15.18 3.50 5.11
C LEU A 72 -15.05 2.60 6.35
N SER A 73 -13.81 2.31 6.74
CA SER A 73 -13.45 1.68 8.00
C SER A 73 -12.02 2.09 8.39
N PRO A 74 -11.52 1.74 9.59
CA PRO A 74 -10.17 2.14 10.00
C PRO A 74 -9.07 1.72 9.03
N LEU A 75 -9.24 0.55 8.38
CA LEU A 75 -8.32 -0.02 7.38
C LEU A 75 -8.82 0.12 5.93
N ARG A 76 -9.91 0.85 5.68
CA ARG A 76 -10.50 1.05 4.34
C ARG A 76 -10.78 2.52 4.09
N ARG A 77 -9.99 3.15 3.23
CA ARG A 77 -10.00 4.61 3.03
C ARG A 77 -9.89 4.96 1.56
N ILE A 78 -10.44 6.10 1.18
CA ILE A 78 -10.34 6.67 -0.16
C ILE A 78 -9.57 7.99 -0.05
N TRP A 79 -8.52 8.11 -0.84
CA TRP A 79 -7.61 9.25 -0.85
C TRP A 79 -7.52 9.86 -2.25
N LEU A 80 -7.35 11.17 -2.32
CA LEU A 80 -6.88 11.88 -3.50
C LEU A 80 -5.40 12.22 -3.28
N CYS A 81 -4.52 11.68 -4.12
CA CYS A 81 -3.09 11.95 -4.07
C CYS A 81 -2.67 12.76 -5.29
N SER A 82 -1.85 13.78 -5.07
CA SER A 82 -1.15 14.49 -6.13
C SER A 82 0.24 13.90 -6.29
N VAL A 83 0.63 13.60 -7.53
CA VAL A 83 1.90 12.96 -7.87
C VAL A 83 2.61 13.79 -8.93
N LYS A 84 3.90 14.07 -8.71
CA LYS A 84 4.78 14.74 -9.67
C LYS A 84 5.87 13.78 -10.13
N VAL A 85 5.89 13.47 -11.42
CA VAL A 85 6.94 12.66 -12.05
C VAL A 85 7.58 13.46 -13.18
N GLY A 86 8.83 13.87 -12.95
CA GLY A 86 9.52 14.81 -13.85
C GLY A 86 8.76 16.12 -13.97
N PHE A 87 8.39 16.48 -15.20
CA PHE A 87 7.61 17.68 -15.53
C PHE A 87 6.09 17.45 -15.53
N PHE A 88 5.63 16.21 -15.34
CA PHE A 88 4.20 15.88 -15.36
C PHE A 88 3.59 15.98 -13.97
N SER A 89 2.44 16.65 -13.89
CA SER A 89 1.55 16.61 -12.73
C SER A 89 0.44 15.59 -13.00
N CYS A 90 0.32 14.63 -12.10
CA CYS A 90 -0.70 13.61 -12.09
C CYS A 90 -1.51 13.71 -10.79
N ASP A 91 -2.79 13.36 -10.85
CA ASP A 91 -3.58 13.05 -9.66
C ASP A 91 -4.04 11.59 -9.72
N VAL A 92 -4.34 11.02 -8.56
CA VAL A 92 -4.88 9.67 -8.46
C VAL A 92 -5.84 9.61 -7.29
N ILE A 93 -7.01 9.02 -7.52
CA ILE A 93 -7.92 8.65 -6.45
C ILE A 93 -7.66 7.17 -6.13
N ILE A 94 -7.24 6.88 -4.90
CA ILE A 94 -6.94 5.52 -4.45
C ILE A 94 -7.84 5.14 -3.30
N PHE A 95 -8.64 4.09 -3.50
CA PHE A 95 -9.16 3.27 -2.43
C PHE A 95 -8.03 2.36 -1.94
N VAL A 96 -7.80 2.33 -0.63
CA VAL A 96 -6.82 1.48 0.04
C VAL A 96 -7.58 0.62 1.04
N ALA A 97 -7.42 -0.69 0.96
CA ALA A 97 -7.97 -1.63 1.93
C ALA A 97 -6.92 -2.65 2.38
N VAL A 98 -6.78 -2.82 3.69
CA VAL A 98 -6.08 -3.98 4.27
C VAL A 98 -7.13 -5.02 4.65
N VAL A 99 -6.91 -6.26 4.20
CA VAL A 99 -7.83 -7.39 4.36
C VAL A 99 -7.06 -8.53 5.00
N ASN A 100 -7.44 -8.87 6.23
CA ASN A 100 -6.90 -10.05 6.92
C ASN A 100 -7.53 -11.32 6.32
N ARG A 101 -6.72 -12.15 5.66
CA ARG A 101 -7.10 -13.48 5.15
C ARG A 101 -6.26 -14.60 5.76
N LEU A 102 -5.61 -14.33 6.88
CA LEU A 102 -4.71 -15.26 7.54
C LEU A 102 -5.38 -16.63 7.80
N ALA A 103 -6.63 -16.62 8.24
CA ALA A 103 -7.41 -17.85 8.48
C ALA A 103 -7.86 -18.59 7.21
N VAL A 104 -7.81 -17.97 6.03
CA VAL A 104 -8.31 -18.55 4.76
C VAL A 104 -7.16 -19.09 3.92
N ASN A 105 -6.10 -18.30 3.76
CA ASN A 105 -4.98 -18.62 2.87
C ASN A 105 -3.63 -18.16 3.43
N GLY A 106 -3.56 -17.79 4.72
CA GLY A 106 -2.31 -17.37 5.35
C GLY A 106 -1.81 -15.99 4.91
N THR A 107 -2.63 -15.18 4.22
CA THR A 107 -2.18 -13.86 3.72
C THR A 107 -2.87 -12.68 4.39
N ILE A 108 -2.20 -11.53 4.35
CA ILE A 108 -2.82 -10.23 4.55
C ILE A 108 -2.72 -9.49 3.22
N ASP A 109 -3.88 -9.12 2.65
CA ASP A 109 -3.94 -8.48 1.35
C ASP A 109 -4.12 -6.97 1.48
N ILE A 110 -3.47 -6.23 0.61
CA ILE A 110 -3.67 -4.81 0.38
C ILE A 110 -4.25 -4.65 -1.01
N ILE A 111 -5.42 -4.03 -1.07
CA ILE A 111 -6.13 -3.77 -2.31
C ILE A 111 -6.08 -2.26 -2.54
N LEU A 112 -5.47 -1.86 -3.65
CA LEU A 112 -5.56 -0.50 -4.18
C LEU A 112 -6.43 -0.49 -5.43
N LYS A 113 -7.35 0.46 -5.51
CA LYS A 113 -8.23 0.61 -6.67
C LYS A 113 -8.57 2.08 -6.91
N SER A 114 -8.79 2.45 -8.16
CA SER A 114 -9.26 3.76 -8.55
C SER A 114 -10.66 3.69 -9.18
N PRO A 115 -11.40 4.80 -9.23
CA PRO A 115 -12.56 4.89 -10.09
C PRO A 115 -12.13 4.70 -11.56
N LYS A 116 -13.08 4.35 -12.42
CA LYS A 116 -12.82 4.20 -13.86
C LYS A 116 -12.38 5.55 -14.46
N PRO A 117 -11.60 5.57 -15.56
CA PRO A 117 -11.31 6.79 -16.29
C PRO A 117 -12.60 7.55 -16.67
N ALA A 118 -12.54 8.89 -16.73
CA ALA A 118 -13.64 9.75 -17.12
C ALA A 118 -14.94 9.58 -16.28
N SER A 119 -14.77 9.33 -14.97
CA SER A 119 -15.88 9.15 -14.02
C SER A 119 -16.13 10.37 -13.12
N GLU A 120 -15.51 11.52 -13.43
CA GLU A 120 -15.74 12.78 -12.72
C GLU A 120 -17.24 13.07 -12.56
N GLY A 121 -17.65 13.47 -11.34
CA GLY A 121 -19.04 13.74 -10.99
C GLY A 121 -19.90 12.50 -10.72
N GLN A 122 -19.42 11.29 -11.04
CA GLN A 122 -20.16 10.04 -10.78
C GLN A 122 -19.95 9.54 -9.35
N GLN A 123 -20.87 8.69 -8.88
CA GLN A 123 -20.73 8.01 -7.59
C GLN A 123 -19.80 6.80 -7.69
N TRP A 124 -18.88 6.67 -6.74
CA TRP A 124 -17.98 5.53 -6.61
C TRP A 124 -17.65 5.25 -5.15
N LEU A 125 -17.99 4.07 -4.65
CA LEU A 125 -17.77 3.67 -3.24
C LEU A 125 -18.30 4.70 -2.22
N GLY A 126 -19.40 5.39 -2.58
CA GLY A 126 -20.05 6.41 -1.78
C GLY A 126 -19.30 7.74 -1.68
N ILE A 127 -18.37 8.03 -2.58
CA ILE A 127 -17.91 9.40 -2.86
C ILE A 127 -18.43 9.85 -4.23
N THR A 128 -18.63 11.14 -4.40
CA THR A 128 -18.66 11.76 -5.73
C THR A 128 -17.22 11.93 -6.21
N VAL A 129 -16.88 11.38 -7.37
CA VAL A 129 -15.53 11.49 -7.93
C VAL A 129 -15.22 12.98 -8.21
N PRO A 130 -14.23 13.59 -7.54
CA PRO A 130 -13.93 15.02 -7.70
C PRO A 130 -13.43 15.33 -9.11
N ALA A 131 -13.51 16.60 -9.53
CA ALA A 131 -12.91 17.05 -10.77
C ALA A 131 -11.39 16.81 -10.80
N ARG A 132 -10.82 16.72 -12.00
CA ARG A 132 -9.37 16.53 -12.20
C ARG A 132 -8.58 17.75 -11.70
N THR A 133 -7.57 17.52 -10.87
CA THR A 133 -6.72 18.57 -10.28
C THR A 133 -5.34 18.68 -10.92
N ALA A 134 -5.03 17.78 -11.88
CA ALA A 134 -3.74 17.70 -12.55
C ALA A 134 -3.89 17.57 -14.08
N THR A 135 -2.77 17.49 -14.80
CA THR A 135 -2.77 17.30 -16.26
C THR A 135 -3.35 15.93 -16.64
N VAL A 136 -3.01 14.90 -15.85
CA VAL A 136 -3.46 13.52 -16.07
C VAL A 136 -4.02 12.95 -14.77
N ARG A 137 -5.16 12.27 -14.86
CA ARG A 137 -5.69 11.45 -13.77
C ARG A 137 -5.32 10.00 -14.00
N MET A 138 -4.50 9.46 -13.10
CA MET A 138 -4.15 8.04 -13.13
C MET A 138 -5.32 7.20 -12.62
N SER A 139 -5.55 6.06 -13.25
CA SER A 139 -6.55 5.09 -12.80
C SER A 139 -5.90 3.71 -12.61
N LEU A 140 -5.89 3.24 -11.38
CA LEU A 140 -5.49 1.89 -11.01
C LEU A 140 -6.71 0.96 -11.18
N ASN A 141 -6.71 0.07 -12.18
CA ASN A 141 -7.80 -0.89 -12.37
C ASN A 141 -7.86 -1.86 -11.19
N ALA A 142 -6.70 -2.40 -10.82
CA ALA A 142 -6.51 -3.21 -9.63
C ALA A 142 -5.03 -3.21 -9.25
N VAL A 143 -4.71 -2.99 -7.99
CA VAL A 143 -3.42 -3.37 -7.41
C VAL A 143 -3.70 -4.27 -6.22
N GLY A 144 -3.21 -5.49 -6.27
CA GLY A 144 -3.24 -6.42 -5.15
C GLY A 144 -1.83 -6.61 -4.64
N MET A 145 -1.63 -6.54 -3.33
CA MET A 145 -0.39 -6.93 -2.68
C MET A 145 -0.72 -7.91 -1.56
N SER A 146 -0.21 -9.13 -1.62
CA SER A 146 -0.39 -10.15 -0.60
C SER A 146 0.90 -10.31 0.17
N TYR A 147 0.82 -10.18 1.49
CA TYR A 147 1.90 -10.47 2.43
C TYR A 147 1.61 -11.80 3.12
N THR A 148 2.55 -12.73 3.07
CA THR A 148 2.48 -14.00 3.78
C THR A 148 3.47 -13.93 4.95
N PRO A 149 3.02 -13.79 6.20
CA PRO A 149 3.93 -13.78 7.34
C PRO A 149 4.65 -15.13 7.44
N ILE A 150 5.98 -15.13 7.55
CA ILE A 150 6.77 -16.34 7.89
C ILE A 150 7.17 -16.31 9.36
N SER A 151 7.33 -15.11 9.92
CA SER A 151 7.58 -14.86 11.33
C SER A 151 6.97 -13.52 11.72
N SER A 152 7.13 -13.11 12.98
CA SER A 152 6.65 -11.82 13.47
C SER A 152 7.31 -10.63 12.76
N ASP A 153 8.48 -10.81 12.15
CA ASP A 153 9.35 -9.73 11.64
C ASP A 153 9.59 -9.73 10.12
N ARG A 154 9.14 -10.77 9.38
CA ARG A 154 9.35 -10.90 7.93
C ARG A 154 8.35 -11.84 7.25
N GLY A 155 8.23 -11.67 5.93
CA GLY A 155 7.44 -12.52 5.05
C GLY A 155 7.55 -12.09 3.58
N PRO A 156 7.27 -12.97 2.60
CA PRO A 156 7.22 -12.57 1.21
C PRO A 156 6.04 -11.64 0.95
N ILE A 157 6.26 -10.75 -0.02
CA ILE A 157 5.26 -9.87 -0.60
C ILE A 157 5.14 -10.23 -2.08
N GLU A 158 3.92 -10.53 -2.52
CA GLU A 158 3.57 -10.66 -3.92
C GLU A 158 2.64 -9.52 -4.31
N ALA A 159 3.00 -8.75 -5.34
CA ALA A 159 2.19 -7.66 -5.84
C ALA A 159 1.82 -7.87 -7.31
N GLN A 160 0.60 -7.53 -7.67
CA GLN A 160 0.10 -7.45 -9.03
C GLN A 160 -0.54 -6.09 -9.24
N MET A 161 -0.16 -5.42 -10.32
CA MET A 161 -0.67 -4.11 -10.70
C MET A 161 -1.24 -4.16 -12.11
N GLU A 162 -2.46 -3.64 -12.25
CA GLU A 162 -3.11 -3.36 -13.52
C GLU A 162 -3.44 -1.86 -13.60
N LEU A 163 -2.84 -1.17 -14.57
CA LEU A 163 -3.17 0.22 -14.88
C LEU A 163 -4.17 0.30 -16.04
N ALA A 164 -5.09 1.27 -15.95
CA ALA A 164 -5.88 1.67 -17.10
C ALA A 164 -4.97 2.34 -18.15
N ASP A 165 -5.15 2.03 -19.43
CA ASP A 165 -4.48 2.76 -20.51
C ASP A 165 -5.24 4.05 -20.84
N ASN A 166 -5.25 4.98 -19.89
CA ASN A 166 -5.83 6.31 -20.04
C ASN A 166 -4.75 7.40 -20.10
N PHE A 167 -3.49 7.00 -20.35
CA PHE A 167 -2.38 7.92 -20.42
C PHE A 167 -2.24 8.50 -21.83
N PRO A 168 -2.06 9.83 -21.97
CA PRO A 168 -1.88 10.45 -23.28
C PRO A 168 -0.62 9.95 -24.01
N MET A 169 0.34 9.39 -23.27
CA MET A 169 1.55 8.79 -23.82
C MET A 169 1.91 7.50 -23.05
N LYS A 170 2.04 6.38 -23.75
CA LYS A 170 2.43 5.07 -23.16
C LYS A 170 3.73 5.14 -22.35
N ARG A 171 4.68 6.00 -22.73
CA ARG A 171 5.93 6.21 -21.99
C ARG A 171 5.70 6.74 -20.57
N VAL A 172 4.67 7.56 -20.34
CA VAL A 172 4.34 8.09 -19.00
C VAL A 172 3.83 6.96 -18.10
N ALA A 173 2.98 6.08 -18.63
CA ALA A 173 2.50 4.91 -17.90
C ALA A 173 3.66 3.99 -17.48
N VAL A 174 4.58 3.70 -18.41
CA VAL A 174 5.79 2.89 -18.13
C VAL A 174 6.68 3.55 -17.08
N LEU A 175 6.90 4.86 -17.16
CA LEU A 175 7.69 5.60 -16.17
C LEU A 175 7.05 5.53 -14.79
N LEU A 176 5.73 5.66 -14.68
CA LEU A 176 5.00 5.57 -13.41
C LEU A 176 5.07 4.18 -12.80
N ILE A 177 4.91 3.14 -13.62
CA ILE A 177 5.05 1.74 -13.22
C ILE A 177 6.46 1.50 -12.69
N LYS A 178 7.49 1.89 -13.46
CA LYS A 178 8.88 1.74 -13.06
C LYS A 178 9.20 2.53 -11.80
N TYR A 179 8.71 3.75 -11.70
CA TYR A 179 8.87 4.60 -10.52
C TYR A 179 8.24 3.96 -9.29
N GLY A 180 7.01 3.44 -9.42
CA GLY A 180 6.32 2.71 -8.38
C GLY A 180 7.06 1.45 -7.97
N SER A 181 7.42 0.58 -8.91
CA SER A 181 8.08 -0.70 -8.60
C SER A 181 9.48 -0.53 -8.01
N ASP A 182 10.27 0.38 -8.56
CA ASP A 182 11.69 0.49 -8.22
C ASP A 182 11.89 1.35 -6.96
N MET A 183 11.00 2.31 -6.70
CA MET A 183 11.19 3.22 -5.57
C MET A 183 10.29 2.93 -4.38
N PHE A 184 9.08 2.40 -4.57
CA PHE A 184 8.14 2.26 -3.46
C PHE A 184 8.69 1.34 -2.36
N MET A 185 9.19 0.15 -2.73
CA MET A 185 9.68 -0.80 -1.72
C MET A 185 10.92 -0.28 -0.98
N PRO A 186 11.99 0.23 -1.64
CA PRO A 186 13.12 0.79 -0.91
C PRO A 186 12.74 1.97 0.00
N GLN A 187 11.80 2.82 -0.41
CA GLN A 187 11.33 3.94 0.40
C GLN A 187 10.49 3.48 1.58
N LEU A 188 9.71 2.40 1.41
CA LEU A 188 8.99 1.76 2.50
C LEU A 188 9.96 1.21 3.56
N GLY A 189 11.06 0.57 3.15
CA GLY A 189 12.10 0.12 4.07
C GLY A 189 12.76 1.27 4.84
N LYS A 190 13.00 2.40 4.16
CA LYS A 190 13.49 3.63 4.82
C LYS A 190 12.48 4.18 5.82
N ALA A 191 11.20 4.24 5.44
CA ALA A 191 10.13 4.71 6.32
C ALA A 191 10.02 3.84 7.59
N GLN A 192 10.18 2.52 7.45
CA GLN A 192 10.23 1.61 8.60
C GLN A 192 11.41 1.91 9.52
N ASN A 193 12.60 2.15 8.97
CA ASN A 193 13.80 2.41 9.77
C ASN A 193 13.73 3.72 10.58
N VAL A 194 12.93 4.69 10.13
CA VAL A 194 12.75 5.98 10.81
C VAL A 194 11.34 6.12 11.40
N PHE A 195 10.59 5.03 11.54
CA PHE A 195 9.20 5.08 12.01
C PHE A 195 9.10 5.70 13.40
N ARG A 196 10.00 5.31 14.30
CA ARG A 196 10.07 5.84 15.66
C ARG A 196 10.46 7.33 15.64
N GLY A 197 9.67 8.17 16.29
CA GLY A 197 9.76 9.62 16.27
C GLY A 197 9.27 10.24 14.96
N SER A 198 8.64 9.47 14.06
CA SER A 198 8.06 10.01 12.84
C SER A 198 6.63 10.47 13.06
N ALA A 199 6.16 11.34 12.16
CA ALA A 199 4.76 11.72 12.12
C ALA A 199 3.80 10.55 11.85
N ILE A 200 4.29 9.39 11.37
CA ILE A 200 3.45 8.20 11.21
C ILE A 200 3.14 7.61 12.59
N GLU A 201 4.15 7.51 13.46
CA GLU A 201 3.99 7.05 14.83
C GLU A 201 3.03 7.97 15.59
N ASP A 202 3.28 9.28 15.56
CA ASP A 202 2.46 10.28 16.24
C ASP A 202 0.98 10.12 15.86
N MET A 203 0.69 10.12 14.56
CA MET A 203 -0.68 10.01 14.05
C MET A 203 -1.41 8.72 14.43
N LEU A 204 -0.69 7.61 14.62
CA LEU A 204 -1.31 6.33 14.99
C LEU A 204 -1.49 6.19 16.51
N ASN A 205 -0.65 6.87 17.29
CA ASN A 205 -0.62 6.77 18.74
C ASN A 205 -1.31 7.95 19.45
N GLU A 206 -1.70 9.00 18.71
CA GLU A 206 -2.55 10.09 19.19
C GLU A 206 -3.85 9.59 19.86
N ASP A 207 -4.37 10.36 20.82
CA ASP A 207 -5.64 10.05 21.50
C ASP A 207 -6.89 10.49 20.70
N THR A 208 -6.79 10.57 19.38
CA THR A 208 -7.96 10.80 18.54
C THR A 208 -8.79 9.53 18.40
N ARG A 209 -10.11 9.67 18.22
CA ARG A 209 -11.00 8.53 17.99
C ARG A 209 -10.56 7.71 16.77
N GLN A 210 -10.11 8.38 15.71
CA GLN A 210 -9.67 7.74 14.48
C GLN A 210 -8.36 6.96 14.68
N ALA A 211 -7.37 7.53 15.37
CA ALA A 211 -6.12 6.85 15.69
C ALA A 211 -6.37 5.61 16.56
N ARG A 212 -7.18 5.75 17.63
CA ARG A 212 -7.60 4.62 18.48
C ARG A 212 -8.24 3.48 17.71
N GLN A 213 -9.20 3.76 16.84
CA GLN A 213 -9.85 2.74 16.02
C GLN A 213 -8.87 2.06 15.05
N THR A 214 -7.96 2.83 14.45
CA THR A 214 -6.94 2.29 13.52
C THR A 214 -5.97 1.38 14.26
N ARG A 215 -5.47 1.83 15.41
CA ARG A 215 -4.58 1.08 16.30
C ARG A 215 -5.22 -0.22 16.79
N GLN A 216 -6.49 -0.21 17.18
CA GLN A 216 -7.22 -1.42 17.57
C GLN A 216 -7.27 -2.46 16.45
N GLU A 217 -7.56 -2.07 15.21
CA GLU A 217 -7.56 -3.02 14.08
C GLU A 217 -6.15 -3.53 13.75
N LEU A 218 -5.12 -2.67 13.87
CA LEU A 218 -3.72 -3.08 13.69
C LEU A 218 -3.26 -4.04 14.80
N PHE A 219 -3.71 -3.86 16.04
CA PHE A 219 -3.44 -4.80 17.14
C PHE A 219 -4.08 -6.16 16.90
N ARG A 220 -5.34 -6.21 16.44
CA ARG A 220 -5.98 -7.47 16.05
C ARG A 220 -5.23 -8.18 14.93
N LEU A 221 -4.72 -7.41 13.97
CA LEU A 221 -3.89 -7.95 12.89
C LEU A 221 -2.58 -8.55 13.44
N ASN A 222 -1.90 -7.83 14.33
CA ASN A 222 -0.68 -8.32 14.99
C ASN A 222 -0.91 -9.62 15.76
N GLN A 223 -1.97 -9.66 16.58
CA GLN A 223 -2.34 -10.86 17.34
C GLN A 223 -2.60 -12.07 16.44
N SER A 224 -3.24 -11.86 15.28
CA SER A 224 -3.49 -12.93 14.32
C SER A 224 -2.19 -13.47 13.71
N VAL A 225 -1.23 -12.59 13.42
CA VAL A 225 0.09 -12.98 12.90
C VAL A 225 0.90 -13.75 13.95
N GLU A 226 0.95 -13.25 15.19
CA GLU A 226 1.65 -13.93 16.28
C GLU A 226 1.07 -15.31 16.59
N PHE A 227 -0.27 -15.44 16.53
CA PHE A 227 -0.93 -16.71 16.74
C PHE A 227 -0.50 -17.76 15.71
N LEU A 228 -0.50 -17.40 14.41
CA LEU A 228 -0.05 -18.29 13.34
C LEU A 228 1.44 -18.65 13.49
N ALA A 229 2.29 -17.67 13.77
CA ALA A 229 3.72 -17.92 13.95
C ALA A 229 4.01 -18.92 15.09
N ARG A 230 3.20 -18.92 16.16
CA ARG A 230 3.32 -19.89 17.25
C ARG A 230 2.82 -21.28 16.87
N GLN A 231 1.74 -21.38 16.08
CA GLN A 231 1.23 -22.67 15.60
C GLN A 231 2.25 -23.39 14.71
N ASP A 232 2.89 -22.67 13.79
CA ASP A 232 3.91 -23.24 12.91
C ASP A 232 5.13 -23.75 13.71
N GLN A 233 5.55 -23.02 14.74
CA GLN A 233 6.65 -23.45 15.63
C GLN A 233 6.32 -24.74 16.41
N GLN A 234 5.07 -24.89 16.86
CA GLN A 234 4.63 -26.09 17.56
C GLN A 234 4.52 -27.30 16.62
N GLN A 235 4.16 -27.09 15.35
CA GLN A 235 4.05 -28.18 14.37
C GLN A 235 5.40 -28.64 13.81
N CYS A 236 6.41 -27.75 13.71
CA CYS A 236 7.76 -28.12 13.26
C CYS A 236 8.68 -28.62 14.39
N GLY A 237 8.28 -28.46 15.65
CA GLY A 237 9.03 -28.90 16.83
C GLY A 237 8.62 -30.28 17.38
N ALA A 238 7.70 -30.98 16.71
CA ALA A 238 7.25 -32.34 17.01
C ALA A 238 7.66 -33.29 15.88
#